data_AF-A0A7S3HG86-F1
#
_entry.id   AF-A0A7S3HG86-F1
#
_cell.length_a   1.000
_cell.length_b   1.000
_cell.length_c   1.000
_cell.angle_alpha   90.00
_cell.angle_beta   90.00
_cell.angle_gamma   90.00
#
_symmetry.space_group_name_H-M   'P 1'
#
loop_
_entity.id
_entity.type
_entity.pdbx_description
1 polymer ?
#
loop_
_entity_poly.entity_id
_entity_poly.type
_entity_poly.pdbx_seq_one_letter_code
_entity_poly.pdbx_strand_id
1 'polypeptide(L)'
;DMDYGPGPVRNDVQKTVWEICRQMRADMPQVLISCIDLPINVSPDVVQACLSEPLNEYRELMYHEGTWHTPSVINSSGLAKWKQENKKEKLNKVGVMPGGFHRKKFGWIDETVFYKDMWALGWKPVLKRSDPPAAPRRTDLVFSENAVPDVKPILNSIPSGTEVTFRK
;
A
#
# COMPACT_ATOMS: atom_id res chain seq x y z
N ASP A 1 2.31 -6.44 5.45
CA ASP A 1 3.70 -6.15 5.11
C ASP A 1 3.80 -4.80 4.44
N MET A 2 4.59 -3.88 4.99
CA MET A 2 4.87 -2.61 4.32
C MET A 2 5.81 -2.87 3.15
N ASP A 3 5.30 -2.71 1.94
CA ASP A 3 6.04 -2.94 0.71
C ASP A 3 7.18 -1.92 0.59
N TYR A 4 8.42 -2.39 0.78
CA TYR A 4 9.66 -1.64 0.59
C TYR A 4 10.24 -1.81 -0.82
N GLY A 5 9.48 -2.36 -1.77
CA GLY A 5 9.77 -2.29 -3.20
C GLY A 5 9.37 -0.95 -3.81
N PRO A 6 9.74 -0.66 -5.08
CA PRO A 6 9.04 0.34 -5.84
C PRO A 6 7.62 -0.19 -6.03
N GLY A 7 6.74 0.12 -5.08
CA GLY A 7 5.31 -0.13 -5.18
C GLY A 7 4.74 0.48 -6.47
N PRO A 8 3.44 0.26 -6.76
CA PRO A 8 2.82 0.65 -8.03
C PRO A 8 3.30 2.05 -8.43
N VAL A 9 4.02 2.12 -9.56
CA VAL A 9 4.85 3.25 -10.02
C VAL A 9 4.24 4.56 -9.53
N ARG A 10 4.76 5.07 -8.40
CA ARG A 10 4.26 6.33 -7.86
C ARG A 10 4.56 7.37 -8.92
N ASN A 11 3.52 7.91 -9.51
CA ASN A 11 3.64 8.90 -10.55
C ASN A 11 4.33 10.11 -9.92
N ASP A 12 5.56 10.44 -10.33
CA ASP A 12 6.30 11.58 -9.76
C ASP A 12 5.50 12.90 -9.88
N VAL A 13 4.60 12.98 -10.86
CA VAL A 13 3.65 14.10 -11.03
C VAL A 13 2.73 14.27 -9.81
N GLN A 14 2.36 13.18 -9.13
CA GLN A 14 1.51 13.22 -7.93
C GLN A 14 2.12 14.11 -6.85
N LYS A 15 3.43 14.01 -6.65
CA LYS A 15 4.16 14.83 -5.67
C LYS A 15 4.06 16.31 -6.03
N THR A 16 4.28 16.64 -7.30
CA THR A 16 4.20 18.01 -7.81
C THR A 16 2.79 18.59 -7.63
N VAL A 17 1.74 17.82 -7.93
CA VAL A 17 0.34 18.26 -7.76
C VAL A 17 0.06 18.62 -6.31
N TRP A 18 0.53 17.80 -5.36
CA TRP A 18 0.33 18.08 -3.94
C TRP A 18 1.08 19.30 -3.45
N GLU A 19 2.31 19.51 -3.92
CA GLU A 19 3.08 20.71 -3.59
C GLU A 19 2.38 21.96 -4.12
N ILE A 20 1.85 21.92 -5.34
CA ILE A 20 1.03 23.01 -5.91
C ILE A 20 -0.23 23.24 -5.06
N CYS A 21 -0.97 22.18 -4.71
CA CYS A 21 -2.15 22.29 -3.84
C CYS A 21 -1.83 22.94 -2.48
N ARG A 22 -0.66 22.62 -1.90
CA ARG A 22 -0.20 23.19 -0.63
C ARG A 22 0.16 24.66 -0.79
N GLN A 23 0.89 24.99 -1.85
CA GLN A 23 1.27 26.37 -2.15
C GLN A 23 0.04 27.25 -2.40
N MET A 24 -0.91 26.81 -3.21
CA MET A 24 -2.15 27.54 -3.46
C MET A 24 -2.96 27.79 -2.18
N ARG A 25 -2.99 26.83 -1.24
CA ARG A 25 -3.63 27.02 0.07
C ARG A 25 -2.88 28.02 0.96
N ALA A 26 -1.56 28.10 0.83
CA ALA A 26 -0.77 29.09 1.55
C ALA A 26 -0.99 30.49 0.98
N ASP A 27 -1.06 30.62 -0.35
CA ASP A 27 -1.24 31.88 -1.07
C ASP A 27 -2.69 32.40 -0.96
N MET A 28 -3.67 31.50 -0.95
CA MET A 28 -5.11 31.81 -0.94
C MET A 28 -5.86 30.98 0.11
N PRO A 29 -5.71 31.29 1.41
CA PRO A 29 -6.30 30.49 2.50
C PRO A 29 -7.84 30.45 2.50
N GLN A 30 -8.49 31.40 1.82
CA GLN A 30 -9.94 31.45 1.64
C GLN A 30 -10.46 30.40 0.63
N VAL A 31 -9.59 29.86 -0.22
CA VAL A 31 -9.98 28.82 -1.18
C VAL A 31 -9.79 27.46 -0.53
N LEU A 32 -10.89 26.72 -0.40
CA LEU A 32 -10.89 25.37 0.14
C LEU A 32 -10.48 24.38 -0.96
N ILE A 33 -9.22 23.98 -0.95
CA ILE A 33 -8.66 22.99 -1.88
C ILE A 33 -8.43 21.68 -1.12
N SER A 34 -9.06 20.61 -1.59
CA SER A 34 -8.82 19.24 -1.10
C SER A 34 -8.16 18.41 -2.19
N CYS A 35 -7.07 17.72 -1.86
CA CYS A 35 -6.33 16.88 -2.79
C CYS A 35 -6.43 15.41 -2.35
N ILE A 36 -6.94 14.57 -3.25
CA ILE A 36 -7.31 13.19 -2.99
C ILE A 36 -6.52 12.29 -3.93
N ASP A 37 -5.84 11.30 -3.36
CA ASP A 37 -5.12 10.27 -4.10
C ASP A 37 -5.88 8.95 -4.09
N LEU A 38 -6.04 8.38 -5.29
CA LEU A 38 -6.87 7.22 -5.57
C LEU A 38 -6.15 6.25 -6.52
N PRO A 39 -6.26 4.93 -6.30
CA PRO A 39 -5.82 3.95 -7.29
C PRO A 39 -6.69 4.05 -8.55
N ILE A 40 -6.11 3.70 -9.71
CA ILE A 40 -6.79 3.78 -11.01
C ILE A 40 -8.10 2.98 -11.03
N ASN A 41 -8.15 1.86 -10.29
CA ASN A 41 -9.26 0.91 -10.31
C ASN A 41 -10.28 1.13 -9.17
N VAL A 42 -10.42 2.36 -8.67
CA VAL A 42 -11.35 2.64 -7.57
C VAL A 42 -12.80 2.72 -8.04
N SER A 43 -13.76 2.23 -7.25
CA SER A 43 -15.18 2.33 -7.59
C SER A 43 -15.70 3.76 -7.43
N PRO A 44 -16.71 4.18 -8.23
CA PRO A 44 -17.32 5.51 -8.11
C PRO A 44 -17.82 5.83 -6.70
N ASP A 45 -18.32 4.82 -5.98
CA ASP A 45 -18.80 4.99 -4.59
C ASP A 45 -17.69 5.47 -3.65
N VAL A 46 -16.44 5.02 -3.86
CA VAL A 46 -15.29 5.49 -3.06
C VAL A 46 -15.02 6.96 -3.37
N VAL A 47 -15.09 7.35 -4.63
CA VAL A 47 -14.93 8.75 -5.03
C VAL A 47 -16.02 9.61 -4.39
N GLN A 48 -17.26 9.14 -4.36
CA GLN A 48 -18.36 9.90 -3.74
C GLN A 48 -18.23 9.97 -2.21
N ALA A 49 -17.72 8.92 -1.57
CA ALA A 49 -17.53 8.89 -0.12
C ALA A 49 -16.61 10.00 0.41
N CYS A 50 -15.65 10.48 -0.40
CA CYS A 50 -14.76 11.57 0.03
C CYS A 50 -15.51 12.90 0.28
N LEU A 51 -16.71 13.06 -0.28
CA LEU A 51 -17.54 14.25 -0.12
C LEU A 51 -18.43 14.20 1.13
N SER A 52 -18.49 13.04 1.79
CA SER A 52 -19.26 12.86 3.03
C SER A 52 -18.39 12.98 4.28
N GLU A 53 -19.00 13.36 5.41
CA GLU A 53 -18.35 13.35 6.72
C GLU A 53 -17.91 11.92 7.12
N PRO A 54 -16.73 11.75 7.73
CA PRO A 54 -15.77 12.78 8.17
C PRO A 54 -14.74 13.17 7.09
N LEU A 55 -14.79 12.58 5.90
CA LEU A 55 -13.73 12.71 4.89
C LEU A 55 -13.66 14.11 4.28
N ASN A 56 -14.80 14.78 4.14
CA ASN A 56 -14.89 16.15 3.63
C ASN A 56 -14.14 17.19 4.49
N GLU A 57 -13.84 16.91 5.75
CA GLU A 57 -13.08 17.81 6.63
C GLU A 57 -11.57 17.80 6.34
N TYR A 58 -11.07 16.74 5.69
CA TYR A 58 -9.65 16.57 5.43
C TYR A 58 -9.25 17.21 4.11
N ARG A 59 -8.20 18.03 4.14
CA ARG A 59 -7.65 18.69 2.96
C ARG A 59 -6.77 17.76 2.11
N GLU A 60 -6.26 16.68 2.70
CA GLU A 60 -5.39 15.71 2.04
C GLU A 60 -5.82 14.31 2.44
N LEU A 61 -6.14 13.50 1.44
CA LEU A 61 -6.62 12.14 1.58
C LEU A 61 -5.93 11.19 0.61
N MET A 62 -5.71 9.96 1.07
CA MET A 62 -5.20 8.86 0.26
C MET A 62 -6.06 7.62 0.54
N TYR A 63 -6.57 6.98 -0.52
CA TYR A 63 -7.27 5.71 -0.40
C TYR A 63 -6.32 4.55 -0.72
N HIS A 64 -6.15 3.64 0.23
CA HIS A 64 -5.32 2.45 0.07
C HIS A 64 -5.94 1.27 0.81
N GLU A 65 -6.06 0.12 0.13
CA GLU A 65 -6.54 -1.15 0.72
C GLU A 65 -7.83 -0.99 1.55
N GLY A 66 -8.85 -0.33 1.00
CA GLY A 66 -10.14 -0.19 1.70
C GLY A 66 -10.17 0.87 2.80
N THR A 67 -9.04 1.55 3.05
CA THR A 67 -8.89 2.50 4.15
C THR A 67 -8.49 3.87 3.64
N TRP A 68 -9.16 4.90 4.18
CA TRP A 68 -8.80 6.29 3.97
C TRP A 68 -7.73 6.73 4.95
N HIS A 69 -6.72 7.42 4.45
CA HIS A 69 -5.61 7.94 5.21
C HIS A 69 -5.47 9.43 5.00
N THR A 70 -4.97 10.12 6.03
CA THR A 70 -4.60 11.54 5.95
C THR A 70 -3.13 11.69 6.38
N PRO A 71 -2.38 12.67 5.85
CA PRO A 71 -0.99 12.82 6.24
C PRO A 71 -0.91 13.31 7.69
N SER A 72 0.05 12.76 8.42
CA SER A 72 0.31 13.12 9.80
C SER A 72 1.81 13.21 10.04
N VAL A 73 2.22 14.18 10.83
CA VAL A 73 3.59 14.23 11.34
C VAL A 73 3.71 13.16 12.43
N ILE A 74 4.67 12.26 12.28
CA ILE A 74 4.98 11.19 13.23
C ILE A 74 6.41 11.35 13.73
N ASN A 75 6.64 11.06 15.01
CA ASN A 75 7.99 11.03 15.53
C ASN A 75 8.74 9.85 14.90
N SER A 76 9.87 10.14 14.26
CA SER A 76 10.65 9.16 13.50
C SER A 76 11.95 8.77 14.18
N SER A 77 12.05 8.96 15.50
CA SER A 77 13.24 8.59 16.27
C SER A 77 13.64 7.12 16.08
N GLY A 78 12.65 6.20 16.13
CA GLY A 78 12.88 4.77 15.91
C GLY A 78 13.38 4.43 14.51
N LEU A 79 12.86 5.10 13.48
CA LEU A 79 13.30 4.91 12.10
C LEU A 79 14.74 5.41 11.90
N ALA A 80 15.08 6.53 12.54
CA ALA A 80 16.42 7.10 12.47
C ALA A 80 17.46 6.20 13.13
N LYS A 81 17.13 5.66 14.31
CA LYS A 81 17.93 4.66 15.00
C LYS A 81 18.14 3.41 14.13
N TRP A 82 17.05 2.86 13.60
CA TRP A 82 17.10 1.70 12.71
C TRP A 82 17.99 1.93 11.48
N LYS A 83 17.90 3.10 10.84
CA LYS A 83 18.71 3.46 9.66
C LYS A 83 20.21 3.56 10.00
N GLN A 84 20.56 4.00 11.20
CA GLN A 84 21.94 4.07 11.65
C GLN A 84 22.52 2.68 11.92
N GLU A 85 21.74 1.80 12.55
CA GLU A 85 22.11 0.41 12.85
C GLU A 85 22.20 -0.43 11.57
N ASN A 86 21.30 -0.21 10.62
CA ASN A 86 21.19 -0.95 9.36
C ASN A 86 21.76 -0.15 8.18
N LYS A 87 22.93 0.47 8.38
CA LYS A 87 23.64 1.07 7.25
C LYS A 87 23.94 -0.03 6.25
N LYS A 88 23.33 0.03 5.07
CA LYS A 88 23.71 -0.82 3.94
C LYS A 88 25.22 -0.69 3.76
N GLU A 89 25.96 -1.73 4.10
CA GLU A 89 27.38 -1.79 3.82
C GLU A 89 27.52 -1.60 2.32
N LYS A 90 28.19 -0.51 1.92
CA LYS A 90 28.62 -0.40 0.54
C LYS A 90 29.48 -1.63 0.30
N LEU A 91 29.12 -2.45 -0.67
CA LEU A 91 29.93 -3.57 -1.16
C LEU A 91 31.28 -3.00 -1.62
N ASN A 92 32.20 -2.82 -0.68
CA ASN A 92 33.60 -2.63 -0.97
C ASN A 92 34.06 -3.98 -1.49
N LYS A 93 34.17 -4.07 -2.82
CA LYS A 93 34.93 -5.14 -3.44
C LYS A 93 36.34 -5.11 -2.83
N VAL A 94 36.86 -6.31 -2.57
CA VAL A 94 38.24 -6.69 -2.25
C VAL A 94 38.50 -7.02 -0.77
N GLY A 95 38.76 -8.32 -0.53
CA GLY A 95 39.65 -8.80 0.52
C GLY A 95 38.99 -9.40 1.76
N VAL A 96 38.60 -10.67 1.70
CA VAL A 96 38.20 -11.46 2.88
C VAL A 96 39.43 -11.64 3.79
N MET A 97 39.44 -10.93 4.94
CA MET A 97 40.26 -11.29 6.10
C MET A 97 39.36 -12.04 7.09
N PRO A 98 39.68 -13.30 7.47
CA PRO A 98 38.85 -14.09 8.38
C PRO A 98 39.15 -13.68 9.82
N GLY A 99 38.33 -12.78 10.38
CA GLY A 99 38.47 -12.37 11.78
C GLY A 99 37.96 -10.96 12.06
N GLY A 100 36.69 -10.68 11.75
CA GLY A 100 36.08 -9.39 12.05
C GLY A 100 35.84 -9.21 13.54
N PHE A 101 36.73 -8.49 14.23
CA PHE A 101 36.53 -8.04 15.61
C PHE A 101 35.22 -7.24 15.72
N HIS A 102 34.23 -7.77 16.44
CA HIS A 102 32.99 -7.07 16.77
C HIS A 102 33.28 -6.07 17.90
N ARG A 103 33.96 -4.96 17.58
CA ARG A 103 34.13 -3.85 18.53
C ARG A 103 32.76 -3.25 18.81
N LYS A 104 32.25 -3.43 20.03
CA LYS A 104 31.14 -2.62 20.55
C LYS A 104 31.54 -1.15 20.40
N LYS A 105 30.81 -0.41 19.57
CA LYS A 105 31.09 1.00 19.32
C LYS A 105 30.82 1.76 20.61
N PHE A 106 31.86 2.36 21.18
CA PHE A 106 31.71 3.34 22.23
C PHE A 106 31.27 4.65 21.58
N GLY A 107 30.07 5.12 21.92
CA GLY A 107 29.51 6.39 21.46
C GLY A 107 29.50 7.40 22.59
N TRP A 108 30.11 8.57 22.37
CA TRP A 108 30.01 9.74 23.27
C TRP A 108 28.67 10.48 23.16
N ILE A 109 27.81 10.06 22.23
CA ILE A 109 26.56 10.73 21.88
C ILE A 109 25.43 9.94 22.51
N ASP A 110 24.63 10.62 23.33
CA ASP A 110 23.36 10.07 23.80
C ASP A 110 22.41 9.94 22.60
N GLU A 111 22.24 8.71 22.12
CA GLU A 111 21.38 8.37 21.00
C GLU A 111 19.93 8.81 21.24
N THR A 112 19.49 8.87 22.51
CA THR A 112 18.12 9.27 22.84
C THR A 112 17.86 10.75 22.58
N VAL A 113 18.87 11.60 22.75
CA VAL A 113 18.78 13.04 22.48
C VAL A 113 18.93 13.31 20.99
N PHE A 114 19.84 12.61 20.32
CA PHE A 114 20.16 12.85 18.90
C PHE A 114 18.96 12.59 17.98
N TYR A 115 18.09 11.63 18.32
CA TYR A 115 16.95 11.25 17.48
C TYR A 115 15.61 11.84 17.92
N LYS A 116 15.57 12.55 19.05
CA LYS A 116 14.32 13.04 19.66
C LYS A 116 13.55 14.00 18.76
N ASP A 117 14.27 14.83 18.02
CA ASP A 117 13.72 15.89 17.15
C ASP A 117 13.58 15.45 15.69
N MET A 118 13.66 14.15 15.41
CA MET A 118 13.41 13.63 14.08
C MET A 118 11.92 13.38 13.87
N TRP A 119 11.37 14.04 12.85
CA TRP A 119 9.98 13.94 12.44
C TRP A 119 9.91 13.49 11.00
N ALA A 120 8.94 12.63 10.70
CA ALA A 120 8.62 12.21 9.35
C ALA A 120 7.15 12.49 9.05
N LEU A 121 6.86 12.69 7.77
CA LEU A 121 5.51 12.66 7.27
C LEU A 121 5.11 11.20 7.04
N GLY A 122 4.04 10.78 7.71
CA GLY A 122 3.42 9.47 7.55
C GLY A 122 1.95 9.59 7.19
N TRP A 123 1.28 8.45 7.10
CA TRP A 123 -0.15 8.33 6.83
C TRP A 123 -0.85 7.74 8.04
N LYS A 124 -1.86 8.44 8.56
CA LYS A 124 -2.72 7.90 9.62
C LYS A 124 -4.09 7.51 9.04
N PRO A 125 -4.66 6.36 9.43
CA PRO A 125 -5.98 5.96 8.98
C PRO A 125 -7.05 6.86 9.63
N VAL A 126 -8.08 7.18 8.85
CA VAL A 126 -9.18 8.06 9.25
C VAL A 126 -10.51 7.31 9.21
N LEU A 127 -10.76 6.58 8.13
CA LEU A 127 -11.96 5.79 7.96
C LEU A 127 -11.59 4.43 7.37
N LYS A 128 -11.90 3.37 8.10
CA LYS A 128 -11.90 2.00 7.55
C LYS A 128 -13.26 1.79 6.92
N ARG A 129 -13.33 1.56 5.61
CA ARG A 129 -14.55 1.04 5.02
C ARG A 129 -14.74 -0.36 5.59
N SER A 130 -15.85 -0.62 6.27
CA SER A 130 -16.20 -1.99 6.66
C SER A 130 -16.14 -2.86 5.42
N ASP A 131 -15.53 -4.04 5.51
CA ASP A 131 -15.52 -4.99 4.41
C ASP A 131 -16.95 -5.13 3.86
N PRO A 132 -17.12 -5.25 2.53
CA PRO A 132 -18.43 -5.54 1.97
C PRO A 132 -18.99 -6.75 2.74
N PRO A 133 -20.25 -6.70 3.21
CA PRO A 133 -20.81 -7.81 3.98
C PRO A 133 -20.57 -9.07 3.16
N ALA A 134 -19.89 -10.05 3.76
CA ALA A 134 -19.56 -11.30 3.10
C ALA A 134 -20.85 -11.81 2.47
N ALA A 135 -20.90 -11.89 1.13
CA ALA A 135 -22.06 -12.40 0.43
C ALA A 135 -22.42 -13.73 1.10
N PRO A 136 -23.68 -13.94 1.53
CA PRO A 136 -24.05 -15.14 2.27
C PRO A 136 -23.64 -16.34 1.42
N ARG A 137 -22.58 -17.04 1.85
CA ARG A 137 -22.17 -18.27 1.20
C ARG A 137 -23.34 -19.23 1.40
N ARG A 138 -23.89 -19.68 0.29
CA ARG A 138 -24.92 -20.72 0.23
C ARG A 138 -24.46 -21.91 1.07
N THR A 139 -25.05 -22.09 2.25
CA THR A 139 -24.71 -23.17 3.20
C THR A 139 -25.23 -24.53 2.73
N ASP A 140 -26.01 -24.56 1.65
CA ASP A 140 -26.52 -25.77 1.01
C ASP A 140 -25.48 -26.49 0.13
N LEU A 141 -24.35 -25.85 -0.18
CA LEU A 141 -23.26 -26.45 -0.95
C LEU A 141 -22.11 -26.80 -0.01
N VAL A 142 -22.19 -27.98 0.61
CA VAL A 142 -21.08 -28.59 1.35
C VAL A 142 -20.08 -29.14 0.34
N PHE A 143 -19.08 -28.33 -0.02
CA PHE A 143 -17.93 -28.81 -0.77
C PHE A 143 -17.05 -29.61 0.19
N SER A 144 -17.19 -30.94 0.18
CA SER A 144 -16.25 -31.82 0.87
C SER A 144 -14.91 -31.79 0.13
N GLU A 145 -13.85 -31.35 0.79
CA GLU A 145 -12.51 -31.15 0.19
C GLU A 145 -11.85 -32.47 -0.29
N ASN A 146 -12.48 -33.63 -0.10
CA ASN A 146 -11.87 -34.95 -0.34
C ASN A 146 -12.70 -35.93 -1.21
N ALA A 147 -13.72 -35.47 -1.94
CA ALA A 147 -14.37 -36.34 -2.92
C ALA A 147 -13.59 -36.37 -4.23
N VAL A 148 -12.78 -37.41 -4.45
CA VAL A 148 -12.19 -37.70 -5.76
C VAL A 148 -13.35 -37.87 -6.76
N PRO A 149 -13.46 -37.05 -7.83
CA PRO A 149 -14.55 -37.18 -8.78
C PRO A 149 -14.42 -38.51 -9.52
N ASP A 150 -15.46 -39.33 -9.46
CA ASP A 150 -15.54 -40.59 -10.19
C ASP A 150 -15.76 -40.28 -11.68
N VAL A 151 -14.65 -40.18 -12.42
CA VAL A 151 -14.66 -39.82 -13.84
C VAL A 151 -15.24 -40.99 -14.63
N LYS A 152 -16.54 -40.93 -14.94
CA LYS A 152 -17.12 -41.81 -15.96
C LYS A 152 -16.61 -41.38 -17.34
N PRO A 153 -16.05 -42.30 -18.14
CA PRO A 153 -15.58 -41.96 -19.48
C PRO A 153 -16.74 -41.44 -20.33
N ILE A 154 -16.52 -40.30 -20.97
CA ILE A 154 -17.48 -39.71 -21.91
C ILE A 154 -17.53 -40.64 -23.13
N LEU A 155 -18.69 -41.25 -23.37
CA LEU A 155 -18.97 -41.98 -24.60
C LEU A 155 -19.00 -40.96 -25.75
N ASN A 156 -17.95 -40.94 -26.56
CA ASN A 156 -17.87 -40.12 -27.78
C ASN A 156 -18.87 -40.65 -28.82
N SER A 157 -20.11 -40.14 -28.81
CA SER A 157 -21.06 -40.42 -29.89
C SER A 157 -21.97 -39.25 -30.26
N ILE A 158 -21.52 -38.01 -30.06
CA ILE A 158 -22.22 -36.84 -30.58
C ILE A 158 -21.21 -35.95 -31.30
N PRO A 159 -21.27 -35.83 -32.64
CA PRO A 159 -20.42 -34.88 -33.35
C PRO A 159 -20.77 -33.46 -32.89
N SER A 160 -19.81 -32.81 -32.24
CA SER A 160 -19.91 -31.41 -31.81
C SER A 160 -19.98 -30.50 -33.04
N GLY A 161 -20.96 -29.59 -33.07
CA GLY A 161 -21.20 -28.63 -34.17
C GLY A 161 -20.03 -27.69 -34.50
N THR A 162 -18.92 -27.77 -33.77
CA THR A 162 -17.67 -27.05 -34.04
C THR A 162 -16.85 -27.61 -35.21
N GLU A 163 -17.09 -28.84 -35.67
CA GLU A 163 -16.35 -29.42 -36.82
C GLU A 163 -16.83 -28.94 -38.20
N VAL A 164 -18.00 -28.30 -38.30
CA VAL A 164 -18.58 -27.85 -39.59
C VAL A 164 -17.96 -26.54 -40.10
N THR A 165 -17.24 -25.80 -39.26
CA THR A 165 -16.74 -24.45 -39.59
C THR A 165 -15.36 -24.41 -40.29
N PHE A 166 -14.67 -25.54 -40.48
CA PHE A 166 -13.33 -25.56 -41.08
C PHE A 166 -13.22 -26.27 -42.44
N ARG A 167 -14.36 -26.50 -43.12
CA ARG A 167 -14.34 -26.88 -44.54
C ARG A 167 -15.09 -25.84 -45.39
N LYS A 168 -14.37 -24.81 -45.79
CA LYS A 168 -14.56 -24.10 -47.06
C LYS A 168 -13.20 -23.68 -47.59
#